data_AF-A0A6P2E2I8-F1
#
_entry.id   AF-A0A6P2E2I8-F1
#
_cell.length_a   1.000
_cell.length_b   1.000
_cell.length_c   1.000
_cell.angle_alpha   90.00
_cell.angle_beta   90.00
_cell.angle_gamma   90.00
#
_symmetry.space_group_name_H-M   'P 1'
#
loop_
_entity.id
_entity.type
_entity.pdbx_description
1 polymer ?
#
loop_
_entity_poly.entity_id
_entity_poly.type
_entity_poly.pdbx_seq_one_letter_code
_entity_poly.pdbx_strand_id
1 'polypeptide(L)'
;MASTPQLRTTPHEAADAAVRERLRQGLPATVDRLHHRQADQIDDDDIEAYVKLNWLEWHGGGLRLTITGRNVCAQVTPSAA
;
A
#
# COMPACT_ATOMS: atom_id res chain seq x y z
N MET A 1 -6.46 -32.84 25.37
CA MET A 1 -6.17 -32.82 23.93
C MET A 1 -6.34 -31.38 23.44
N ALA A 2 -5.29 -30.57 23.50
CA ALA A 2 -5.34 -29.19 23.02
C ALA A 2 -4.98 -29.17 21.54
N SER A 3 -5.98 -29.05 20.68
CA SER A 3 -5.80 -28.82 19.25
C SER A 3 -5.51 -27.34 19.04
N THR A 4 -4.24 -26.95 19.01
CA THR A 4 -3.83 -25.65 18.48
C THR A 4 -4.00 -25.68 16.95
N PRO A 5 -4.86 -24.84 16.35
CA PRO A 5 -4.94 -24.75 14.90
C PRO A 5 -3.68 -24.03 14.41
N GLN A 6 -2.73 -24.80 13.89
CA GLN A 6 -1.63 -24.26 13.09
C GLN A 6 -2.22 -23.65 11.82
N LEU A 7 -2.21 -22.31 11.76
CA LEU A 7 -2.42 -21.54 10.54
C LEU A 7 -1.44 -22.04 9.48
N ARG A 8 -1.91 -22.89 8.57
CA ARG A 8 -1.18 -23.25 7.36
C ARG A 8 -1.33 -22.09 6.39
N THR A 9 -0.53 -21.04 6.57
CA THR A 9 -0.40 -20.00 5.56
C THR A 9 0.09 -20.67 4.28
N THR A 10 -0.70 -20.58 3.22
CA THR A 10 -0.31 -21.10 1.92
C THR A 10 0.82 -20.24 1.35
N PRO A 11 1.71 -20.78 0.50
CA PRO A 11 2.83 -20.01 -0.06
C PRO A 11 2.39 -18.75 -0.83
N HIS A 12 1.18 -18.78 -1.40
CA HIS A 12 0.60 -17.65 -2.14
C HIS A 12 0.24 -16.49 -1.21
N GLU A 13 -0.44 -16.77 -0.08
CA GLU A 13 -0.78 -15.73 0.91
C GLU A 13 0.45 -15.06 1.51
N ALA A 14 1.53 -15.81 1.72
CA ALA A 14 2.79 -15.26 2.19
C ALA A 14 3.44 -14.31 1.15
N ALA A 15 3.34 -14.65 -0.13
CA ALA A 15 3.81 -13.79 -1.22
C ALA A 15 2.96 -12.51 -1.32
N ASP A 16 1.64 -12.61 -1.23
CA ASP A 16 0.73 -11.46 -1.24
C ASP A 16 0.99 -10.52 -0.06
N ALA A 17 1.23 -11.08 1.13
CA ALA A 17 1.59 -10.31 2.31
C ALA A 17 2.92 -9.57 2.13
N ALA A 18 3.92 -10.20 1.51
CA ALA A 18 5.21 -9.58 1.23
C ALA A 18 5.08 -8.43 0.20
N VAL A 19 4.30 -8.63 -0.87
CA VAL A 19 4.02 -7.58 -1.87
C VAL A 19 3.29 -6.41 -1.22
N ARG A 20 2.28 -6.69 -0.39
CA ARG A 20 1.55 -5.67 0.35
C ARG A 20 2.47 -4.86 1.27
N GLU A 21 3.41 -5.51 1.97
CA GLU A 21 4.35 -4.80 2.84
C GLU A 21 5.32 -3.93 2.03
N ARG A 22 5.83 -4.41 0.88
CA ARG A 22 6.64 -3.59 -0.04
C ARG A 22 5.87 -2.35 -0.49
N LEU A 23 4.61 -2.52 -0.89
CA LEU A 23 3.73 -1.41 -1.26
C LEU A 23 3.51 -0.45 -0.08
N ARG A 24 3.31 -0.99 1.13
CA ARG A 24 3.09 -0.22 2.36
C ARG A 24 4.26 0.71 2.61
N GLN A 25 5.47 0.18 2.57
CA GLN A 25 6.71 0.93 2.78
C GLN A 25 6.97 1.98 1.69
N GLY A 26 6.60 1.69 0.44
CA GLY A 26 6.73 2.63 -0.68
C GLY A 26 5.68 3.75 -0.72
N LEU A 27 4.53 3.56 -0.08
CA LEU A 27 3.38 4.47 -0.20
C LEU A 27 3.69 5.93 0.16
N PRO A 28 4.44 6.27 1.23
CA PRO A 28 4.77 7.65 1.54
C PRO A 28 5.53 8.35 0.41
N ALA A 29 6.54 7.69 -0.17
CA ALA A 29 7.32 8.25 -1.28
C ALA A 29 6.47 8.42 -2.55
N THR A 30 5.54 7.51 -2.80
CA THR A 30 4.55 7.62 -3.88
C THR A 30 3.65 8.84 -3.66
N VAL A 31 3.19 9.08 -2.42
CA VAL A 31 2.37 10.24 -2.07
C VAL A 31 3.13 11.55 -2.26
N ASP A 32 4.41 11.61 -1.87
CA ASP A 32 5.26 12.78 -2.14
C ASP A 32 5.36 13.08 -3.65
N ARG A 33 5.54 12.05 -4.49
CA ARG A 33 5.54 12.21 -5.96
C ARG A 33 4.21 12.75 -6.47
N LEU A 34 3.08 12.26 -5.96
CA LEU A 34 1.76 12.78 -6.33
C LEU A 34 1.61 14.26 -5.94
N HIS A 35 2.09 14.67 -4.76
CA HIS A 35 2.10 16.07 -4.33
C HIS A 35 2.93 16.97 -5.26
N HIS A 36 4.05 16.45 -5.78
CA HIS A 36 4.91 17.15 -6.72
C HIS A 36 4.45 17.07 -8.19
N ARG A 37 3.27 16.47 -8.47
CA ARG A 37 2.76 16.20 -9.83
C ARG A 37 3.71 15.33 -10.66
N GLN A 38 4.43 14.42 -10.01
CA GLN A 38 5.39 13.49 -10.61
C GLN A 38 4.81 12.07 -10.66
N ALA A 39 3.53 11.95 -11.02
CA ALA A 39 2.87 10.65 -11.13
C ALA A 39 3.52 9.76 -12.19
N ASP A 40 4.06 10.35 -13.25
CA ASP A 40 4.78 9.67 -14.33
C ASP A 40 6.06 8.94 -13.88
N GLN A 41 6.51 9.17 -12.64
CA GLN A 41 7.68 8.49 -12.05
C GLN A 41 7.29 7.32 -11.14
N ILE A 42 6.00 7.00 -11.04
CA ILE A 42 5.49 5.84 -10.30
C ILE A 42 5.25 4.75 -11.34
N ASP A 43 5.68 3.53 -11.04
CA ASP A 43 5.45 2.40 -11.93
C ASP A 43 3.94 2.10 -12.06
N ASP A 44 3.49 1.76 -13.27
CA ASP A 44 2.08 1.49 -13.55
C ASP A 44 1.54 0.29 -12.74
N ASP A 45 2.37 -0.74 -12.51
CA ASP A 45 2.00 -1.91 -11.70
C ASP A 45 1.81 -1.50 -10.23
N ASP A 46 2.64 -0.57 -9.73
CA ASP A 46 2.52 -0.02 -8.38
C ASP A 46 1.23 0.82 -8.26
N ILE A 47 0.92 1.67 -9.24
CA ILE A 47 -0.33 2.44 -9.28
C ILE A 47 -1.53 1.50 -9.24
N GLU A 48 -1.56 0.49 -10.10
CA GLU A 48 -2.67 -0.46 -10.16
C GLU A 48 -2.83 -1.21 -8.85
N ALA A 49 -1.73 -1.65 -8.23
CA ALA A 49 -1.75 -2.32 -6.95
C ALA A 49 -2.26 -1.41 -5.82
N TYR A 50 -1.86 -0.14 -5.79
CA TYR A 50 -2.35 0.83 -4.82
C TYR A 50 -3.85 1.10 -4.97
N VAL A 51 -4.36 1.15 -6.20
CA VAL A 51 -5.79 1.31 -6.49
C VAL A 51 -6.57 0.04 -6.10
N LYS A 52 -6.07 -1.16 -6.42
CA LYS A 52 -6.67 -2.44 -6.00
C LYS A 52 -6.76 -2.57 -4.48
N LEU A 53 -5.77 -2.05 -3.75
CA LEU A 53 -5.76 -2.01 -2.27
C LEU A 53 -6.63 -0.89 -1.67
N ASN A 54 -7.27 -0.07 -2.51
CA ASN A 54 -8.04 1.11 -2.12
C ASN A 54 -7.20 2.14 -1.32
N TRP A 55 -5.90 2.21 -1.58
CA TRP A 55 -5.00 3.19 -0.96
C TRP A 55 -4.90 4.46 -1.78
N LEU A 56 -4.95 4.32 -3.10
CA LEU A 56 -5.12 5.40 -4.05
C LEU A 56 -6.44 5.24 -4.81
N GLU A 57 -6.97 6.33 -5.33
CA GLU A 57 -8.15 6.33 -6.19
C GLU A 57 -7.97 7.29 -7.37
N TRP A 58 -8.59 6.96 -8.50
CA TRP A 58 -8.68 7.88 -9.64
C TRP A 58 -9.75 8.93 -9.37
N HIS A 59 -9.37 10.20 -9.45
CA HIS A 59 -10.27 11.33 -9.23
C HIS A 59 -10.01 12.42 -10.27
N GLY A 60 -10.94 12.57 -11.22
CA GLY A 60 -10.90 13.66 -12.21
C GLY A 60 -9.65 13.69 -13.09
N GLY A 61 -9.10 12.51 -13.44
CA GLY A 61 -7.91 12.39 -14.29
C GLY A 61 -6.57 12.38 -13.55
N GLY A 62 -6.58 12.43 -12.21
CA GLY A 62 -5.37 12.25 -11.39
C GLY A 62 -5.55 11.21 -10.29
N LEU A 63 -4.46 10.80 -9.67
CA LEU A 63 -4.48 9.94 -8.49
C LEU A 63 -4.62 10.77 -7.22
N ARG A 64 -5.45 10.28 -6.30
CA ARG A 64 -5.65 10.88 -4.99
C ARG A 64 -5.48 9.83 -3.89
N LEU A 65 -4.94 10.26 -2.76
CA LEU A 65 -4.83 9.44 -1.57
C LEU A 65 -6.19 9.26 -0.89
N THR A 66 -6.59 8.01 -0.62
CA THR A 66 -7.82 7.69 0.10
C THR A 66 -7.63 7.82 1.61
N ILE A 67 -8.73 7.67 2.37
CA ILE A 67 -8.67 7.58 3.84
C ILE A 67 -7.84 6.35 4.27
N THR A 68 -8.01 5.21 3.59
CA THR A 68 -7.25 3.99 3.89
C THR A 68 -5.76 4.20 3.61
N GLY A 69 -5.39 4.77 2.46
CA GLY A 69 -4.00 5.05 2.12
C GLY A 69 -3.35 6.03 3.11
N ARG A 70 -4.08 7.06 3.54
CA ARG A 70 -3.59 8.01 4.57
C ARG A 70 -3.29 7.32 5.90
N ASN A 71 -4.17 6.42 6.35
CA ASN A 71 -3.94 5.65 7.57
C ASN A 71 -2.73 4.73 7.43
N VAL A 72 -2.53 4.14 6.25
CA VAL A 72 -1.36 3.32 5.95
C VAL A 72 -0.08 4.16 6.01
N CYS A 73 -0.03 5.34 5.39
CA CYS A 73 1.13 6.23 5.53
C CYS A 73 1.42 6.54 7.00
N ALA A 74 0.40 6.90 7.80
CA ALA A 74 0.56 7.18 9.23
C ALA A 74 1.08 5.98 10.05
N GLN A 75 0.87 4.74 9.58
CA GLN A 75 1.41 3.52 10.19
C GLN A 75 2.84 3.19 9.74
N VAL A 76 3.30 3.77 8.63
CA VAL A 76 4.63 3.52 8.04
C VAL A 76 5.62 4.56 8.53
N THR A 77 5.20 5.83 8.56
CA THR A 77 5.97 6.90 9.16
C THR A 77 5.72 6.84 10.66
N PRO A 78 6.65 6.33 11.49
CA PRO A 78 6.50 6.53 12.93
C PRO A 78 6.45 8.04 13.13
N SER A 79 5.34 8.53 13.67
CA SER A 79 5.26 9.90 14.15
C SER A 79 6.52 10.11 14.99
N ALA A 80 7.41 11.00 14.54
CA ALA A 80 8.51 11.46 15.37
C ALA A 80 7.87 11.97 16.67
N ALA A 81 8.11 11.24 17.76
CA ALA A 81 7.81 11.67 19.11
C ALA A 81 8.88 12.68 19.56
#